data_AF-A0A2G1YLG5-F1
#
_entry.id   AF-A0A2G1YLG5-F1
#
_cell.length_a   1.000
_cell.length_b   1.000
_cell.length_c   1.000
_cell.angle_alpha   90.00
_cell.angle_beta   90.00
_cell.angle_gamma   90.00
#
_symmetry.space_group_name_H-M   'P 1'
#
loop_
_entity.id
_entity.type
_entity.pdbx_description
1 polymer ?
#
loop_
_entity_poly.entity_id
_entity_poly.type
_entity_poly.pdbx_seq_one_letter_code
_entity_poly.pdbx_strand_id
1 'polypeptide(L)' 'MERIKGLFTIKTKFEAFLVIYALALGAAERGVVYMQQYPGVGGHLLALACSGAVFMAGGKIIDALEYQRGI' A
#
# COMPACT_ATOMS: atom_id res chain seq x y z
N MET A 1 25.25 -10.73 -2.18
CA MET A 1 23.81 -10.87 -1.84
C MET A 1 23.30 -9.82 -0.85
N GLU A 2 24.13 -9.24 0.03
CA GLU A 2 23.66 -8.29 1.07
C GLU A 2 22.96 -7.03 0.53
N ARG A 3 23.36 -6.55 -0.65
CA ARG A 3 22.75 -5.35 -1.27
C ARG A 3 21.29 -5.53 -1.66
N ILE A 4 20.87 -6.74 -2.04
CA ILE A 4 19.47 -7.03 -2.46
C ILE A 4 18.55 -7.09 -1.24
N LYS A 5 19.04 -7.60 -0.10
CA LYS A 5 18.27 -7.61 1.15
C LYS A 5 17.88 -6.20 1.61
N GLY A 6 18.74 -5.21 1.36
CA GLY A 6 18.48 -3.82 1.68
C GLY A 6 17.25 -3.24 0.98
N LEU A 7 16.91 -3.70 -0.23
CA LEU A 7 15.73 -3.24 -0.98
C LEU A 7 14.41 -3.64 -0.32
N PHE A 8 14.40 -4.74 0.44
CA PHE A 8 13.24 -5.24 1.16
C PHE A 8 13.20 -4.78 2.62
N THR A 9 14.12 -3.91 3.03
CA THR A 9 14.19 -3.40 4.40
C THR A 9 13.74 -1.94 4.41
N ILE A 10 12.69 -1.62 5.18
CA ILE A 10 12.20 -0.25 5.33
C ILE A 10 12.82 0.32 6.60
N LYS A 11 13.66 1.36 6.51
CA LYS A 11 14.36 1.96 7.67
C LYS A 11 13.91 3.39 7.97
N THR A 12 13.48 4.10 6.95
CA THR A 12 13.12 5.52 7.05
C THR A 12 11.64 5.75 6.76
N LYS A 13 11.08 6.84 7.34
CA LYS A 13 9.71 7.27 7.03
C LYS A 13 9.54 7.52 5.52
N PHE A 14 10.58 8.01 4.84
CA PHE A 14 10.57 8.23 3.39
C PHE A 14 10.42 6.93 2.58
N GLU A 15 11.17 5.88 2.93
CA GLU A 15 11.03 4.56 2.30
C GLU A 15 9.63 3.97 2.53
N ALA A 16 9.07 4.13 3.74
CA ALA A 16 7.69 3.72 3.98
C ALA A 16 6.69 4.47 3.10
N PHE A 17 6.81 5.79 2.98
CA PHE A 17 5.94 6.56 2.10
C PHE A 17 6.08 6.14 0.62
N LEU A 18 7.29 5.81 0.16
CA LEU A 18 7.50 5.26 -1.19
C LEU A 18 6.80 3.92 -1.39
N VAL A 19 6.87 3.01 -0.40
CA VAL A 19 6.17 1.71 -0.47
C VAL A 19 4.66 1.90 -0.44
N ILE A 20 4.14 2.76 0.45
CA ILE A 20 2.71 3.08 0.53
C ILE A 20 2.23 3.69 -0.79
N TYR A 21 3.01 4.58 -1.38
CA TYR A 21 2.71 5.18 -2.68
C TYR A 21 2.66 4.13 -3.80
N ALA A 22 3.63 3.21 -3.84
CA ALA A 22 3.62 2.11 -4.81
C ALA A 22 2.39 1.21 -4.65
N LEU A 23 1.99 0.91 -3.40
CA LEU A 23 0.77 0.15 -3.10
C LEU A 23 -0.49 0.91 -3.52
N ALA A 24 -0.54 2.21 -3.26
CA ALA A 24 -1.66 3.07 -3.64
C ALA A 24 -1.83 3.14 -5.16
N LEU A 25 -0.72 3.29 -5.91
CA LEU A 25 -0.74 3.32 -7.37
C LEU A 25 -1.28 2.00 -7.95
N GLY A 26 -0.79 0.86 -7.46
CA GLY A 26 -1.28 -0.45 -7.89
C GLY A 26 -2.75 -0.70 -7.55
N ALA A 27 -3.20 -0.26 -6.37
CA ALA A 27 -4.60 -0.35 -5.96
C ALA A 27 -5.52 0.54 -6.81
N ALA A 28 -5.06 1.74 -7.18
CA ALA A 28 -5.81 2.65 -8.06
C ALA A 28 -5.98 2.06 -9.47
N GLU A 29 -4.90 1.52 -10.05
CA GLU A 29 -4.95 0.88 -11.36
C GLU A 29 -5.87 -0.34 -11.36
N ARG A 30 -5.78 -1.18 -10.33
CA ARG A 30 -6.71 -2.31 -10.10
C ARG A 30 -8.15 -1.84 -9.89
N GLY A 31 -8.36 -0.77 -9.15
CA GLY A 31 -9.67 -0.17 -8.92
C GLY A 31 -10.36 0.27 -10.20
N VAL A 32 -9.61 0.87 -11.13
CA VAL A 32 -10.12 1.24 -12.46
C VAL A 32 -10.48 -0.02 -13.27
N VAL A 33 -9.64 -1.05 -13.24
CA VAL A 33 -9.93 -2.33 -13.88
C VAL A 33 -11.20 -2.97 -13.32
N TYR A 34 -11.42 -2.94 -12.00
CA TYR A 34 -12.64 -3.47 -11.39
C TYR A 34 -13.90 -2.72 -11.82
N MET A 35 -13.84 -1.40 -11.99
CA MET A 35 -14.96 -0.62 -12.52
C MET A 35 -15.24 -0.92 -14.00
N GLN A 36 -14.21 -1.20 -14.81
CA GLN A 36 -14.42 -1.56 -16.22
C GLN A 36 -14.93 -2.99 -16.41
N GLN A 37 -14.46 -3.94 -15.59
CA GLN A 37 -14.75 -5.36 -15.76
C GLN A 37 -16.05 -5.78 -15.07
N TYR A 38 -16.45 -5.08 -14.00
CA TYR A 38 -17.68 -5.33 -13.27
C TYR A 38 -18.55 -4.05 -13.24
N PRO A 39 -19.32 -3.78 -14.32
CA PRO A 39 -20.19 -2.61 -14.37
C PRO A 39 -21.28 -2.73 -13.30
N GLY A 40 -21.34 -1.76 -12.39
CA GLY A 40 -22.30 -1.69 -11.29
C GLY A 40 -21.68 -1.37 -9.93
N VAL A 41 -22.45 -1.53 -8.86
CA VAL A 41 -22.02 -1.22 -7.49
C VAL A 41 -20.86 -2.10 -7.03
N GLY A 42 -20.74 -3.32 -7.57
CA GLY A 42 -19.67 -4.27 -7.24
C GLY A 42 -18.27 -3.76 -7.59
N GLY A 43 -18.08 -3.15 -8.77
CA GLY A 43 -16.79 -2.57 -9.17
C GLY A 43 -16.34 -1.43 -8.27
N HIS A 44 -17.27 -0.57 -7.84
CA HIS A 44 -16.99 0.52 -6.91
C HIS A 44 -16.69 0.02 -5.48
N LEU A 45 -17.41 -1.01 -5.01
CA LEU A 45 -17.14 -1.67 -3.72
C LEU A 45 -15.75 -2.30 -3.70
N LEU A 46 -15.35 -2.99 -4.78
CA LEU A 46 -14.02 -3.59 -4.90
C LEU A 46 -12.92 -2.52 -4.99
N ALA A 47 -13.16 -1.42 -5.72
CA ALA A 47 -12.24 -0.30 -5.76
C ALA A 47 -12.07 0.36 -4.39
N LEU A 48 -13.17 0.57 -3.65
CA LEU A 48 -13.12 1.09 -2.28
C LEU A 48 -12.44 0.13 -1.31
N ALA A 49 -12.67 -1.18 -1.43
CA ALA A 49 -12.00 -2.19 -0.63
C ALA A 49 -10.49 -2.20 -0.86
N CYS A 50 -10.05 -2.08 -2.12
CA CYS A 50 -8.62 -1.96 -2.46
C CYS A 50 -7.99 -0.71 -1.84
N SER A 51 -8.61 0.46 -2.00
CA SER A 51 -8.13 1.70 -1.40
C SER A 51 -8.12 1.63 0.13
N GLY A 52 -9.16 1.05 0.75
CA GLY A 52 -9.25 0.83 2.20
C GLY A 52 -8.14 -0.07 2.73
N ALA A 53 -7.79 -1.12 1.99
CA ALA A 53 -6.67 -2.00 2.35
C ALA A 53 -5.33 -1.25 2.35
N VAL A 54 -5.11 -0.33 1.41
CA VAL A 54 -3.89 0.50 1.37
C VAL A 54 -3.80 1.43 2.58
N PHE A 55 -4.92 2.04 3.02
CA PHE A 55 -4.91 2.87 4.22
C PHE A 55 -4.55 2.08 5.49
N MET A 56 -5.13 0.88 5.67
CA MET A 56 -4.79 0.01 6.79
C MET A 56 -3.33 -0.46 6.73
N ALA A 57 -2.85 -0.85 5.55
CA ALA A 57 -1.47 -1.26 5.35
C ALA A 57 -0.50 -0.10 5.61
N GLY A 58 -0.80 1.10 5.13
CA GLY A 58 0.03 2.28 5.33
C GLY A 58 0.14 2.69 6.79
N GLY A 59 -0.97 2.68 7.53
CA GLY A 59 -0.95 2.89 8.98
C GLY A 59 -0.06 1.87 9.70
N LYS A 60 -0.21 0.58 9.37
CA LYS A 60 0.62 -0.50 9.95
C LYS A 60 2.11 -0.37 9.63
N ILE A 61 2.47 0.06 8.42
CA ILE A 61 3.87 0.26 8.02
C ILE A 61 4.50 1.41 8.83
N ILE A 62 3.77 2.50 9.02
CA ILE A 62 4.24 3.65 9.80
C ILE A 62 4.37 3.27 11.28
N ASP A 63 3.36 2.61 11.84
CA ASP A 63 3.34 2.12 13.23
C ASP A 63 4.51 1.16 13.51
N ALA A 64 4.77 0.21 12.61
CA ALA A 64 5.90 -0.71 12.72
C ALA A 64 7.27 0.02 12.67
N LEU A 65 7.39 1.09 11.87
CA LEU A 65 8.60 1.91 11.83
C LEU A 65 8.82 2.72 13.11
N GLU A 66 7.74 3.24 13.71
CA GLU A 66 7.82 3.97 14.99
C GLU A 66 8.19 3.01 16.12
N TYR A 67 7.57 1.83 16.15
CA TYR A 67 7.92 0.75 17.07
C TYR A 67 9.39 0.32 16.94
N GLN A 68 9.90 0.13 15.71
CA GLN A 68 11.31 -0.20 15.46
C GLN A 68 12.28 0.92 15.88
N ARG A 69 11.86 2.19 15.87
CA ARG A 69 12.66 3.32 16.35
C ARG A 69 12.66 3.48 17.87
N GLY A 70 11.82 2.75 18.59
CA GLY A 70 11.73 2.80 20.05
C GLY A 70 11.13 4.11 20.58
N ILE A 71 10.18 4.70 19.84
CA ILE A 71 9.34 5.81 20.31
C ILE A 71 8.06 5.22 20.92
#